data_AF-A0A7Y1TJG5-F1
#
_entry.id   AF-A0A7Y1TJG5-F1
#
_cell.length_a   1.000
_cell.length_b   1.000
_cell.length_c   1.000
_cell.angle_alpha   90.00
_cell.angle_beta   90.00
_cell.angle_gamma   90.00
#
_symmetry.space_group_name_H-M   'P 1'
#
loop_
_entity.id
_entity.type
_entity.pdbx_description
1 polymer ?
#
loop_
_entity_poly.entity_id
_entity_poly.type
_entity_poly.pdbx_seq_one_letter_code
_entity_poly.pdbx_strand_id
1 'polypeptide(L)' 'TDWKEMYQVFNCGHRMELYVDKEMAAELIAISESFGIDARIIGRVEASEHKQLSIHSAHGSFTYH' A
#
# COMPACT_ATOMS: atom_id res chain seq x y z
N THR A 1 9.46 -18.05 -8.18
CA THR A 1 8.07 -17.55 -8.35
C THR A 1 8.17 -16.13 -8.80
N ASP A 2 7.40 -15.72 -9.81
CA ASP A 2 7.41 -14.33 -10.25
C ASP A 2 6.85 -13.48 -9.09
N TRP A 3 7.66 -12.57 -8.55
CA TRP A 3 7.22 -11.66 -7.48
C TRP A 3 5.98 -10.85 -7.90
N LYS A 4 5.78 -10.67 -9.21
CA LYS A 4 4.56 -10.10 -9.78
C LYS A 4 3.30 -10.90 -9.44
N GLU A 5 3.37 -12.22 -9.45
CA GLU A 5 2.25 -13.13 -9.12
C GLU A 5 2.04 -13.19 -7.60
N MET A 6 3.12 -13.10 -6.82
CA MET A 6 3.04 -13.06 -5.35
C MET A 6 2.23 -11.84 -4.87
N TYR A 7 2.48 -10.66 -5.43
CA TYR A 7 1.72 -9.44 -5.11
C TYR A 7 0.27 -9.46 -5.64
N GLN A 8 -0.08 -10.36 -6.57
CA GLN A 8 -1.46 -10.53 -7.03
C GLN A 8 -2.25 -11.50 -6.15
N VAL A 9 -1.61 -12.52 -5.61
CA VAL A 9 -2.28 -13.62 -4.88
C VAL A 9 -2.24 -13.41 -3.36
N PHE A 10 -1.19 -12.78 -2.83
CA PHE A 10 -0.96 -12.64 -1.40
C PHE A 10 -0.95 -11.17 -0.97
N ASN A 11 -1.29 -10.93 0.30
CA ASN A 11 -1.34 -9.59 0.90
C ASN A 11 0.05 -8.96 1.16
N CYS A 12 1.13 -9.75 1.09
CA CYS A 12 2.51 -9.29 1.20
C CYS A 12 2.84 -8.36 2.38
N GLY A 13 2.16 -8.53 3.53
CA GLY A 13 2.49 -7.87 4.79
C GLY A 13 1.35 -7.12 5.46
N HIS A 14 0.41 -6.56 4.69
CA HIS A 14 -0.75 -5.85 5.24
C HIS A 14 -2.01 -6.24 4.44
N ARG A 15 -3.13 -6.45 5.14
CA ARG A 15 -4.42 -6.87 4.51
C ARG A 15 -5.46 -5.76 4.48
N MET A 16 -5.11 -4.58 5.00
CA MET A 16 -5.98 -3.43 5.06
C MET A 16 -5.22 -2.21 4.55
N GLU A 17 -5.87 -1.44 3.69
CA GLU A 17 -5.37 -0.20 3.12
C GLU A 17 -6.47 0.86 3.22
N LEU A 18 -6.11 2.07 3.63
CA LEU A 18 -7.03 3.19 3.75
C LEU A 18 -6.56 4.30 2.81
N TYR A 19 -7.48 4.77 1.96
CA TYR A 19 -7.26 5.94 1.12
C TYR A 19 -7.80 7.15 1.87
N VAL A 20 -6.91 8.05 2.28
CA VAL A 20 -7.21 9.19 3.14
C VAL A 20 -6.40 10.40 2.74
N ASP A 21 -6.88 11.58 3.13
CA ASP A 21 -6.10 12.80 3.03
C ASP A 21 -4.83 12.72 3.90
N LYS A 22 -3.76 13.34 3.42
CA LYS A 22 -2.42 13.23 4.02
C LYS A 22 -2.41 13.72 5.47
N GLU A 23 -3.23 14.72 5.78
CA GLU A 23 -3.34 15.32 7.10
C GLU A 23 -3.88 14.34 8.14
N MET A 24 -4.74 13.39 7.74
CA MET A 24 -5.35 12.41 8.64
C MET A 24 -4.46 11.17 8.89
N ALA A 25 -3.44 10.95 8.05
CA ALA A 25 -2.65 9.73 8.09
C ALA A 25 -1.95 9.51 9.44
N ALA A 26 -1.42 10.58 10.06
CA ALA A 26 -0.71 10.49 11.34
C ALA A 26 -1.65 10.06 12.50
N GLU A 27 -2.87 10.60 12.53
CA GLU A 27 -3.86 10.26 13.55
C GLU A 27 -4.30 8.79 13.42
N LEU A 28 -4.55 8.34 12.18
CA LEU A 28 -4.96 6.95 11.93
C LEU A 28 -3.87 5.94 12.30
N ILE A 29 -2.60 6.29 12.07
CA ILE A 29 -1.46 5.46 12.52
C ILE A 29 -1.46 5.36 14.04
N ALA A 30 -1.59 6.48 14.76
CA ALA A 30 -1.63 6.48 16.22
C ALA A 30 -2.80 5.67 16.78
N ILE A 31 -3.98 5.75 16.15
CA ILE A 31 -5.13 4.90 16.51
C ILE A 31 -4.77 3.43 16.31
N SER A 32 -4.21 3.05 15.16
CA SER A 32 -3.83 1.65 14.88
C SER A 32 -2.82 1.11 15.91
N GLU A 33 -1.81 1.89 16.24
CA GLU A 33 -0.79 1.55 17.23
C GLU A 33 -1.39 1.37 18.63
N SER A 34 -2.45 2.13 18.98
CA SER A 34 -3.17 1.95 20.25
C SER A 34 -3.87 0.59 20.37
N PHE A 35 -4.19 -0.06 19.24
CA PHE A 35 -4.68 -1.43 19.18
C PHE A 35 -3.56 -2.48 19.04
N GLY A 36 -2.30 -2.06 19.08
CA GLY A 36 -1.12 -2.91 18.89
C GLY A 36 -0.94 -3.38 17.44
N ILE A 37 -1.45 -2.61 16.47
CA ILE A 37 -1.34 -2.92 15.04
C ILE A 37 -0.46 -1.85 14.38
N ASP A 38 0.68 -2.28 13.81
CA ASP A 38 1.56 -1.39 13.07
C ASP A 38 0.87 -0.84 11.83
N ALA A 39 0.94 0.48 11.65
CA ALA A 39 0.42 1.17 10.48
C ALA A 39 1.48 2.11 9.90
N ARG A 40 1.46 2.27 8.58
CA ARG A 40 2.38 3.16 7.86
C ARG A 40 1.75 3.65 6.57
N ILE A 41 2.24 4.77 6.07
CA ILE A 41 1.93 5.24 4.71
C ILE A 41 2.68 4.36 3.72
N ILE A 42 1.96 3.51 2.99
CA ILE A 42 2.53 2.53 2.03
C ILE A 42 2.56 3.05 0.58
N GLY A 43 1.89 4.15 0.27
CA GLY A 43 1.73 4.64 -1.10
C GLY A 43 0.93 5.94 -1.20
N ARG A 44 0.61 6.33 -2.43
CA ARG A 44 -0.21 7.50 -2.75
C ARG A 44 -0.96 7.28 -4.06
N VAL A 45 -2.03 8.06 -4.28
CA VAL A 45 -2.77 8.10 -5.54
C VAL A 45 -2.42 9.39 -6.28
N GLU A 46 -2.23 9.28 -7.59
CA GLU A 46 -1.96 10.40 -8.49
C GLU A 46 -2.96 10.38 -9.65
N ALA A 47 -3.25 11.55 -10.21
CA ALA A 47 -4.11 11.65 -11.40
C ALA A 47 -3.41 10.99 -12.60
N SER A 48 -4.14 10.19 -13.36
CA SER A 48 -3.64 9.49 -14.54
C SER A 48 -4.75 9.35 -15.58
N GLU A 49 -4.39 9.38 -16.86
CA GLU A 49 -5.31 9.12 -17.98
C GLU A 49 -5.64 7.62 -18.11
N HIS A 50 -4.82 6.76 -17.48
CA HIS A 50 -4.95 5.31 -17.56
C HIS A 50 -4.92 4.67 -16.16
N LYS A 51 -5.67 3.57 -16.02
CA LYS A 51 -5.59 2.74 -14.81
C LYS A 51 -4.21 2.10 -14.76
N GLN A 52 -3.52 2.31 -13.64
CA GLN A 52 -2.20 1.73 -13.40
C GLN A 52 -1.97 1.54 -11.91
N LEU A 53 -1.35 0.42 -11.55
CA LEU A 53 -0.80 0.17 -10.23
C LEU A 53 0.70 -0.08 -10.36
N SER A 54 1.50 0.68 -9.60
CA SER A 54 2.95 0.54 -9.53
C SER A 54 3.35 0.13 -8.11
N ILE A 55 3.95 -1.05 -7.96
CA ILE A 55 4.46 -1.56 -6.67
C ILE A 55 5.98 -1.51 -6.69
N HIS A 56 6.56 -0.70 -5.81
CA HIS A 56 8.01 -0.64 -5.60
C HIS A 56 8.36 -1.37 -4.31
N SER A 57 9.20 -2.40 -4.42
CA SER A 57 9.61 -3.22 -3.28
C SER A 57 11.11 -3.51 -3.34
N ALA A 58 11.65 -4.10 -2.28
CA ALA A 58 13.03 -4.60 -2.26
C ALA A 58 13.31 -5.67 -3.35
N HIS A 59 12.27 -6.30 -3.89
CA HIS A 59 12.35 -7.35 -4.90
C HIS A 59 12.21 -6.84 -6.34
N GLY A 60 12.06 -5.52 -6.52
CA GLY A 60 11.91 -4.88 -7.83
C GLY A 60 10.70 -3.96 -7.92
N SER A 61 10.46 -3.45 -9.13
CA SER A 61 9.31 -2.61 -9.46
C SER A 61 8.36 -3.37 -10.38
N PHE A 62 7.08 -3.42 -10.02
CA PHE A 62 6.03 -4.16 -10.72
C PHE A 62 4.94 -3.21 -11.17
N THR A 63 4.55 -3.28 -12.44
CA THR A 63 3.46 -2.48 -13.00
C THR A 63 2.31 -3.37 -13.45
N TYR A 64 1.10 -2.96 -13.13
CA TYR A 64 -0.16 -3.58 -13.54
C TYR A 64 -1.03 -2.52 -14.22
N HIS A 65 -1.77 -2.93 -15.26
CA HIS A 65 -2.67 -2.10 -16.06
C HIS A 65 -4.09 -2.66 -15.93
#